data_AF-A0A916DJW6-F1
#
_entry.id   AF-A0A916DJW6-F1
#
_cell.length_a   1.000
_cell.length_b   1.000
_cell.length_c   1.000
_cell.angle_alpha   90.00
_cell.angle_beta   90.00
_cell.angle_gamma   90.00
#
_symmetry.space_group_name_H-M   'P 1'
#
loop_
_entity.id
_entity.type
_entity.pdbx_description
1 polymer ?
#
loop_
_entity_poly.entity_id
_entity_poly.type
_entity_poly.pdbx_seq_one_letter_code
_entity_poly.pdbx_strand_id
1 'polypeptide(L)' 'VDNFLKPVLMSRGSNLPILFILLGVLGGAAAFGFVGVFLGPTLLAVGQGLLHEWLVAGERGATASRDLQGPV' A
#
# COMPACT_ATOMS: atom_id res chain seq x y z
N VAL A 1 -14.32 -15.54 -6.36
CA VAL A 1 -13.65 -14.34 -6.95
C VAL A 1 -12.70 -13.69 -5.92
N ASP A 2 -12.81 -14.07 -4.65
CA ASP A 2 -12.07 -13.51 -3.50
C ASP A 2 -10.58 -13.93 -3.44
N ASN A 3 -10.13 -14.83 -4.33
CA ASN A 3 -8.74 -15.30 -4.42
C ASN A 3 -7.92 -14.61 -5.53
N PHE A 4 -8.49 -13.62 -6.24
CA PHE A 4 -7.79 -12.86 -7.30
C PHE A 4 -7.10 -11.59 -6.78
N LEU A 5 -7.66 -10.96 -5.75
CA LEU A 5 -7.06 -9.76 -5.16
C LEU A 5 -5.74 -10.08 -4.44
N LYS A 6 -5.68 -11.25 -3.80
CA LYS A 6 -4.51 -11.72 -3.06
C LYS A 6 -3.23 -11.80 -3.93
N PRO A 7 -3.22 -12.47 -5.10
CA PRO A 7 -2.07 -12.46 -5.98
C PRO A 7 -1.86 -11.12 -6.69
N VAL A 8 -2.89 -10.34 -7.03
CA VAL A 8 -2.69 -9.02 -7.69
C VAL A 8 -2.00 -8.01 -6.77
N LEU A 9 -2.28 -8.05 -5.47
CA LEU A 9 -1.61 -7.23 -4.46
C LEU A 9 -0.18 -7.69 -4.16
N MET A 10 0.08 -9.01 -4.15
CA MET A 10 1.41 -9.54 -3.83
C MET A 10 2.34 -9.64 -5.04
N SER A 11 1.80 -9.77 -6.27
CA SER A 11 2.57 -10.10 -7.48
C SER A 11 3.24 -8.91 -8.17
N ARG A 12 2.93 -7.68 -7.80
CA ARG A 12 3.58 -6.53 -8.41
C ARG A 12 4.68 -6.01 -7.50
N GLY A 13 5.82 -6.67 -7.57
CA GLY A 13 7.14 -6.03 -7.39
C GLY A 13 7.35 -4.95 -8.45
N SER A 14 6.43 -3.99 -8.54
CA SER A 14 6.55 -2.88 -9.45
C SER A 14 7.37 -1.85 -8.71
N ASN A 15 8.66 -1.81 -9.03
CA ASN A 15 9.47 -0.59 -9.02
C ASN A 15 8.55 0.61 -8.99
N LEU A 16 8.59 1.45 -7.93
CA LEU A 16 7.72 2.62 -7.79
C LEU A 16 7.60 3.27 -9.16
N PRO A 17 6.47 3.09 -9.86
CA PRO A 17 6.42 3.44 -11.27
C PRO A 17 6.74 4.93 -11.35
N ILE A 18 7.52 5.34 -12.35
CA ILE A 18 7.83 6.77 -12.57
C ILE A 18 6.53 7.60 -12.51
N LEU A 19 5.41 7.01 -12.92
CA LEU A 19 4.08 7.58 -12.89
C LEU A 19 3.59 7.96 -11.48
N PHE A 20 3.88 7.18 -10.43
CA PHE A 20 3.54 7.55 -9.05
C PHE A 20 4.36 8.76 -8.58
N ILE A 21 5.64 8.81 -8.94
CA ILE A 21 6.49 9.96 -8.62
C ILE A 21 5.98 11.20 -9.36
N LEU A 22 5.70 11.09 -10.66
CA LEU A 22 5.14 12.17 -11.46
C LEU A 22 3.78 12.62 -10.94
N LEU A 23 2.89 11.70 -10.58
CA LEU A 23 1.59 12.01 -10.00
C LEU A 23 1.73 12.71 -8.65
N GLY A 24 2.67 12.25 -7.81
CA GLY A 24 3.00 12.88 -6.54
C GLY A 24 3.53 14.29 -6.73
N VAL A 25 4.48 14.49 -7.64
CA VAL A 25 5.05 15.83 -7.93
C VAL A 25 4.00 16.76 -8.53
N LEU A 26 3.29 16.34 -9.58
CA LEU A 26 2.29 17.17 -10.27
C LEU A 26 1.10 17.48 -9.35
N GLY A 27 0.57 16.46 -8.67
CA GLY A 27 -0.54 16.62 -7.73
C GLY A 27 -0.15 17.44 -6.50
N GLY A 28 1.05 17.21 -5.97
CA GLY A 28 1.60 17.99 -4.87
C GLY A 28 1.83 19.45 -5.28
N ALA A 29 2.42 19.69 -6.45
CA ALA A 29 2.63 21.03 -6.98
C ALA A 29 1.30 21.78 -7.20
N ALA A 30 0.27 21.11 -7.68
CA ALA A 30 -1.05 21.69 -7.85
C ALA A 30 -1.76 22.01 -6.52
N ALA A 31 -1.58 21.19 -5.49
CA ALA A 31 -2.24 21.37 -4.19
C ALA A 31 -1.49 22.32 -3.23
N PHE A 32 -0.15 22.28 -3.23
CA PHE A 32 0.69 22.96 -2.24
C PHE A 32 1.78 23.85 -2.88
N GLY A 33 1.77 24.04 -4.21
CA GLY A 33 2.77 24.84 -4.91
C GLY A 33 4.17 24.22 -4.85
N PHE A 34 5.22 25.05 -4.75
CA PHE A 34 6.61 24.58 -4.78
C PHE A 34 6.93 23.53 -3.71
N VAL A 35 6.39 23.70 -2.49
CA VAL A 35 6.58 22.74 -1.38
C VAL A 35 6.04 21.37 -1.75
N GLY A 36 4.94 21.32 -2.50
CA GLY A 36 4.29 20.10 -2.94
C GLY A 36 5.11 19.25 -3.90
N VAL A 37 6.12 19.79 -4.58
CA VAL A 37 7.05 18.99 -5.41
C VAL A 37 7.82 17.97 -4.56
N PHE A 38 8.15 18.33 -3.32
CA PHE A 38 8.81 17.43 -2.37
C PHE A 38 7.81 16.69 -1.49
N LEU A 39 6.77 17.39 -1.03
CA LEU A 39 5.77 16.82 -0.13
C LEU A 39 4.92 15.76 -0.83
N GLY A 40 4.55 15.99 -2.10
CA GLY A 40 3.66 15.13 -2.87
C GLY A 40 4.17 13.69 -3.01
N PRO A 41 5.38 13.45 -3.56
CA PRO A 41 5.96 12.11 -3.64
C PRO A 41 6.15 11.46 -2.28
N THR A 42 6.52 12.25 -1.26
CA THR A 42 6.74 11.76 0.11
C THR A 42 5.45 11.23 0.72
N LEU A 43 4.36 12.02 0.67
CA LEU A 43 3.03 11.60 1.13
C LEU A 43 2.52 10.38 0.37
N LEU A 44 2.76 10.32 -0.94
CA LEU A 44 2.34 9.20 -1.78
C LEU A 44 3.09 7.91 -1.39
N ALA A 45 4.40 8.00 -1.14
CA ALA A 45 5.21 6.86 -0.71
C ALA A 45 4.77 6.33 0.66
N VAL A 46 4.49 7.22 1.61
CA VAL A 46 3.97 6.83 2.94
C VAL A 46 2.60 6.17 2.80
N GLY A 47 1.69 6.75 2.02
CA GLY A 47 0.36 6.18 1.77
C GLY A 47 0.41 4.80 1.11
N GLN A 48 1.33 4.59 0.16
CA GLN A 48 1.56 3.28 -0.44
C GLN A 48 2.08 2.26 0.59
N GLY A 49 3.03 2.65 1.44
CA GLY A 49 3.52 1.78 2.51
C GLY A 49 2.43 1.41 3.50
N LEU A 50 1.60 2.37 3.89
CA LEU A 50 0.49 2.14 4.83
C LEU A 50 -0.60 1.24 4.22
N LEU A 51 -0.95 1.48 2.96
CA LEU A 51 -1.91 0.66 2.23
C LEU A 51 -1.39 -0.77 2.06
N HIS A 52 -0.11 -0.93 1.73
CA HIS A 52 0.53 -2.24 1.60
C HIS A 52 0.51 -3.01 2.94
N GLU A 53 0.87 -2.36 4.04
CA GLU A 53 0.84 -3.00 5.37
C GLU A 53 -0.60 -3.38 5.77
N TRP A 54 -1.57 -2.50 5.54
CA TRP A 54 -2.99 -2.79 5.85
C TRP A 54 -3.52 -4.00 5.08
N LEU A 55 -3.17 -4.08 3.79
CA LEU A 55 -3.56 -5.17 2.92
C LEU A 55 -2.92 -6.51 3.33
N VAL A 56 -1.67 -6.50 3.79
CA VAL A 56 -0.97 -7.71 4.29
C VAL A 56 -1.40 -8.09 5.71
N ALA A 57 -1.70 -7.12 6.56
CA ALA A 57 -2.11 -7.35 7.95
C ALA A 57 -3.42 -8.14 8.07
N GLY A 58 -4.32 -8.05 7.07
CA GLY A 58 -5.57 -8.82 7.03
C GLY A 58 -5.41 -10.34 7.07
N GLU A 59 -4.22 -10.87 6.75
CA GLU A 59 -3.97 -12.32 6.73
C GLU A 59 -3.51 -12.89 8.07
N ARG A 60 -2.89 -12.06 8.93
CA ARG A 60 -2.28 -12.51 10.20
C ARG A 60 -3.31 -12.79 11.30
N GLY A 61 -4.49 -12.18 11.21
CA GLY A 61 -5.57 -12.38 12.19
C GLY A 61 -6.23 -13.77 12.09
N ALA A 62 -6.22 -14.39 10.90
CA ALA A 62 -6.92 -15.66 10.66
C ALA A 62 -6.15 -16.90 11.16
N THR A 63 -4.83 -16.80 11.35
CA THR A 63 -3.99 -17.91 11.83
C THR A 63 -4.01 -18.01 13.36
N ALA A 64 -3.99 -16.88 14.07
CA ALA A 64 -3.99 -16.85 15.54
C ALA A 64 -5.27 -17.40 16.18
N SER A 65 -6.41 -17.34 15.48
CA SER A 65 -7.68 -17.92 15.96
C SER A 65 -7.76 -19.44 15.81
N ARG A 66 -6.98 -20.02 14.89
CA ARG A 66 -6.94 -21.48 14.67
C ARG A 66 -6.15 -22.20 15.76
N ASP A 67 -5.14 -21.55 16.32
CA ASP A 67 -4.27 -22.15 17.34
C ASP A 67 -4.94 -22.22 18.72
N LEU A 68 -6.00 -21.45 18.95
CA LEU A 68 -6.84 -21.52 20.15
C LEU A 68 -8.01 -22.52 20.01
N GLN A 69 -8.22 -23.10 18.84
CA GLN A 69 -9.28 -24.06 18.54
C GLN A 69 -8.71 -25.47 18.31
N GLY A 70 -7.77 -25.89 19.18
CA GLY A 70 -7.27 -27.27 19.23
C GLY A 70 -8.23 -28.19 19.97
N PRO A 71 -8.37 -29.47 19.56
CA PRO A 71 -9.26 -30.44 20.19
C PRO A 71 -8.76 -30.80 21.59
N VAL A 72 -9.60 -30.63 22.61
CA VAL A 72 -9.47 -31.29 23.92
C VAL A 72 -10.63 -32.25 24.13
#